data_AF-A0A7Y5HHN7-F1
#
_entry.id   AF-A0A7Y5HHN7-F1
#
_cell.length_a   1.000
_cell.length_b   1.000
_cell.length_c   1.000
_cell.angle_alpha   90.00
_cell.angle_beta   90.00
_cell.angle_gamma   90.00
#
_symmetry.space_group_name_H-M   'P 1'
#
loop_
_entity.id
_entity.type
_entity.pdbx_description
1 polymer ?
#
loop_
_entity_poly.entity_id
_entity_poly.type
_entity_poly.pdbx_seq_one_letter_code
_entity_poly.pdbx_strand_id
1 'polypeptide(L)'
;MPNCASCHDAHAAAPPGSGEVASVCGACHRDALEMFRRSPHFAVSLRGEMKQCVTCHGNHAVGLPDYDLFDRPPPKDADPNRGTGCVSCHDIADAGDRGGVVAAALGKGFRETDAKLRDAKARVDDVASRGFFVEDERESLAQARRELVQAVPLAHTADLPAIQLALRRSHSFVDEALVGVEGKIREERDRRILGSFGALVLFVIAGFLALRRRRPAAGTA
;
A
#
# COMPACT_ATOMS: atom_id res chain seq x y z
N MET A 1 12.43 23.29 -5.26
CA MET A 1 11.28 23.51 -4.36
C MET A 1 10.31 24.45 -5.08
N PRO A 2 8.99 24.18 -5.05
CA PRO A 2 8.02 25.16 -5.52
C PRO A 2 8.22 26.48 -4.75
N ASN A 3 8.17 27.60 -5.47
CA ASN A 3 8.18 28.95 -4.91
C ASN A 3 6.77 29.57 -5.00
N CYS A 4 6.56 30.75 -4.44
CA CYS A 4 5.25 31.42 -4.48
C CYS A 4 4.71 31.57 -5.93
N ALA A 5 5.61 31.88 -6.87
CA ALA A 5 5.31 32.04 -8.30
C ALA A 5 4.92 30.73 -9.02
N SER A 6 5.21 29.58 -8.41
CA SER A 6 4.87 28.26 -8.98
C SER A 6 3.44 27.81 -8.65
N CYS A 7 2.79 28.45 -7.68
CA CYS A 7 1.38 28.19 -7.32
C CYS A 7 0.47 29.39 -7.63
N HIS A 8 0.99 30.61 -7.58
CA HIS A 8 0.28 31.84 -7.95
C HIS A 8 1.11 32.62 -8.96
N ASP A 9 0.46 33.36 -9.86
CA ASP A 9 1.20 34.25 -10.77
C ASP A 9 1.93 35.34 -9.96
N ALA A 10 3.23 35.56 -10.26
CA ALA A 10 4.06 36.57 -9.58
C ALA A 10 3.55 38.00 -9.81
N HIS A 11 2.72 38.20 -10.83
CA HIS A 11 2.04 39.45 -11.15
C HIS A 11 0.53 39.40 -10.86
N ALA A 12 0.05 38.44 -10.06
CA ALA A 12 -1.36 38.31 -9.69
C ALA A 12 -1.84 39.53 -8.88
N ALA A 13 -2.27 40.58 -9.56
CA ALA A 13 -3.10 41.65 -9.03
C ALA A 13 -4.57 41.21 -8.95
N ALA A 14 -4.81 40.01 -8.43
CA ALA A 14 -6.09 39.33 -8.58
C ALA A 14 -6.89 39.42 -7.25
N PRO A 15 -8.06 40.11 -7.23
CA PRO A 15 -8.91 40.24 -6.04
C PRO A 15 -9.54 38.89 -5.62
N PRO A 16 -10.22 38.81 -4.46
CA PRO A 16 -10.79 37.56 -3.95
C PRO A 16 -11.72 36.88 -4.97
N GLY A 17 -11.47 35.61 -5.29
CA GLY A 17 -12.29 34.79 -6.21
C GLY A 17 -11.73 34.57 -7.62
N SER A 18 -10.53 35.07 -7.93
CA SER A 18 -9.95 35.07 -9.29
C SER A 18 -9.15 33.82 -9.68
N GLY A 19 -9.06 32.83 -8.79
CA GLY A 19 -8.71 31.46 -9.13
C GLY A 19 -9.36 30.54 -8.11
N GLU A 20 -10.24 29.64 -8.54
CA GLU A 20 -10.74 28.59 -7.64
C GLU A 20 -9.53 27.86 -7.04
N VAL A 21 -9.50 27.58 -5.75
CA VAL A 21 -8.40 26.82 -5.10
C VAL A 21 -8.12 25.51 -5.86
N ALA A 22 -9.17 24.91 -6.40
CA ALA A 22 -9.16 23.77 -7.30
C ALA A 22 -8.34 24.00 -8.59
N SER A 23 -8.31 25.21 -9.16
CA SER A 23 -7.53 25.50 -10.38
C SER A 23 -6.02 25.49 -10.10
N VAL A 24 -5.60 25.94 -8.91
CA VAL A 24 -4.19 25.91 -8.50
C VAL A 24 -3.74 24.47 -8.22
N CYS A 25 -4.43 23.78 -7.30
CA CYS A 25 -4.05 22.42 -6.92
C CYS A 25 -4.24 21.43 -8.09
N GLY A 26 -5.30 21.61 -8.87
CA GLY A 26 -5.66 20.75 -9.99
C GLY A 26 -4.78 20.92 -11.22
N ALA A 27 -3.95 21.96 -11.31
CA ALA A 27 -2.96 22.10 -12.39
C ALA A 27 -2.01 20.89 -12.44
N CYS A 28 -1.61 20.40 -11.26
CA CYS A 28 -0.79 19.21 -11.10
C CYS A 28 -1.59 17.98 -10.64
N HIS A 29 -2.56 18.14 -9.73
CA HIS A 29 -3.36 17.04 -9.18
C HIS A 29 -4.68 16.86 -9.93
N ARG A 30 -4.61 16.65 -11.24
CA ARG A 30 -5.79 16.54 -12.12
C ARG A 30 -6.74 15.43 -11.70
N ASP A 31 -6.22 14.23 -11.42
CA ASP A 31 -7.04 13.08 -11.05
C ASP A 31 -7.78 13.32 -9.72
N ALA A 32 -7.09 13.92 -8.74
CA ALA A 32 -7.71 14.28 -7.46
C ALA A 32 -8.81 15.34 -7.64
N LEU A 33 -8.60 16.34 -8.51
CA LEU A 33 -9.63 17.32 -8.84
C LEU A 33 -10.83 16.67 -9.52
N GLU A 34 -10.60 15.76 -10.46
CA GLU A 34 -11.69 15.02 -11.13
C GLU A 34 -12.51 14.19 -10.13
N MET A 35 -11.83 13.47 -9.22
CA MET A 35 -12.50 12.69 -8.19
C MET A 35 -13.21 13.57 -7.16
N PHE A 36 -12.61 14.68 -6.75
CA PHE A 36 -13.23 15.65 -5.86
C PHE A 36 -14.53 16.20 -6.44
N ARG A 37 -14.55 16.54 -7.75
CA ARG A 37 -15.76 17.02 -8.44
C ARG A 37 -16.92 16.03 -8.42
N ARG A 38 -16.65 14.74 -8.21
CA ARG A 38 -17.67 13.68 -8.07
C ARG A 38 -18.14 13.49 -6.63
N SER A 39 -17.50 14.14 -5.66
CA SER A 39 -17.82 13.99 -4.24
C SER A 39 -19.01 14.86 -3.81
N PRO A 40 -19.69 14.49 -2.72
CA PRO A 40 -20.71 15.35 -2.09
C PRO A 40 -20.17 16.72 -1.67
N HIS A 41 -18.88 16.79 -1.32
CA HIS A 41 -18.21 18.01 -0.88
C HIS A 41 -18.03 19.04 -1.99
N PHE A 42 -18.02 18.61 -3.26
CA PHE A 42 -17.95 19.56 -4.37
C PHE A 42 -19.17 20.48 -4.41
N ALA A 43 -20.38 19.92 -4.26
CA ALA A 43 -21.62 20.69 -4.22
C ALA A 43 -21.64 21.68 -3.03
N VAL A 44 -21.08 21.29 -1.89
CA VAL A 44 -20.91 22.16 -0.71
C VAL A 44 -19.95 23.31 -1.02
N SER A 45 -18.84 23.01 -1.69
CA SER A 45 -17.84 24.02 -2.07
C SER A 45 -18.37 25.05 -3.06
N LEU A 46 -19.25 24.65 -4.00
CA LEU A 46 -19.89 25.57 -4.94
C LEU A 46 -20.84 26.56 -4.24
N ARG A 47 -21.34 26.24 -3.04
CA ARG A 47 -22.14 27.16 -2.22
C ARG A 47 -21.30 28.08 -1.33
N GLY A 48 -19.97 27.97 -1.38
CA GLY A 48 -19.04 28.77 -0.56
C GLY A 48 -18.92 28.32 0.90
N GLU A 49 -19.54 27.20 1.27
CA GLU A 49 -19.50 26.63 2.62
C GLU A 49 -18.18 25.89 2.90
N MET A 50 -17.40 25.57 1.86
CA MET A 50 -16.13 24.87 1.94
C MET A 50 -15.11 25.49 0.97
N LYS A 51 -13.86 25.67 1.42
CA LYS A 51 -12.75 26.21 0.62
C LYS A 51 -12.06 25.12 -0.22
N GLN A 52 -12.84 24.23 -0.83
CA GLN A 52 -12.35 23.15 -1.70
C GLN A 52 -11.17 22.37 -1.06
N CYS A 53 -10.05 22.21 -1.78
CA CYS A 53 -8.90 21.41 -1.38
C CYS A 53 -8.33 21.82 -0.02
N VAL A 54 -8.28 23.12 0.28
CA VAL A 54 -7.60 23.64 1.48
C VAL A 54 -8.38 23.38 2.76
N THR A 55 -9.69 23.07 2.67
CA THR A 55 -10.45 22.69 3.87
C THR A 55 -9.91 21.40 4.48
N CYS A 56 -9.58 20.39 3.68
CA CYS A 56 -9.07 19.12 4.19
C CYS A 56 -7.54 19.09 4.25
N HIS A 57 -6.84 19.71 3.29
CA HIS A 57 -5.38 19.57 3.10
C HIS A 57 -4.54 20.75 3.59
N GLY A 58 -5.16 21.92 3.84
CA GLY A 58 -4.41 23.14 4.10
C GLY A 58 -3.84 23.75 2.82
N ASN A 59 -2.98 24.78 2.94
CA ASN A 59 -2.49 25.56 1.79
C ASN A 59 -0.96 25.62 1.65
N HIS A 60 -0.26 26.31 2.55
CA HIS A 60 1.16 26.65 2.44
C HIS A 60 2.07 25.60 3.10
N ALA A 61 1.49 24.68 3.86
CA ALA A 61 2.17 23.60 4.57
C ALA A 61 1.67 22.21 4.12
N VAL A 62 1.28 22.06 2.86
CA VAL A 62 0.87 20.76 2.31
C VAL A 62 2.08 19.81 2.33
N GLY A 63 2.05 18.87 3.27
CA GLY A 63 3.09 17.87 3.45
C GLY A 63 3.00 16.72 2.43
N LEU A 64 3.82 15.71 2.65
CA LEU A 64 3.68 14.44 1.92
C LEU A 64 2.32 13.79 2.24
N PRO A 65 1.79 12.95 1.33
CA PRO A 65 0.58 12.19 1.59
C PRO A 65 0.68 11.43 2.92
N ASP A 66 -0.32 11.62 3.77
CA ASP A 66 -0.41 11.01 5.08
C ASP A 66 -1.84 10.51 5.29
N TYR A 67 -1.98 9.22 5.61
CA TYR A 67 -3.27 8.59 5.82
C TYR A 67 -3.93 9.02 7.14
N ASP A 68 -3.19 9.66 8.04
CA ASP A 68 -3.74 10.21 9.27
C ASP A 68 -4.72 11.36 9.01
N LEU A 69 -4.65 11.99 7.83
CA LEU A 69 -5.59 13.03 7.41
C LEU A 69 -7.04 12.53 7.32
N PHE A 70 -7.27 11.23 7.19
CA PHE A 70 -8.63 10.69 7.13
C PHE A 70 -9.31 10.71 8.49
N ASP A 71 -8.67 10.20 9.52
CA ASP A 71 -9.35 9.83 10.78
C ASP A 71 -8.56 10.18 12.04
N ARG A 72 -7.48 10.96 11.95
CA ARG A 72 -6.75 11.44 13.11
C ARG A 72 -6.73 12.95 13.16
N PRO A 73 -7.03 13.56 14.31
CA PRO A 73 -6.87 15.00 14.46
C PRO A 73 -5.38 15.36 14.35
N PRO A 74 -5.05 16.52 13.77
CA PRO A 74 -3.67 16.98 13.76
C PRO A 74 -3.15 17.13 15.21
N PRO A 75 -1.85 16.86 15.46
CA PRO A 75 -1.20 17.16 16.73
C PRO A 75 -1.46 18.61 17.17
N LYS A 76 -1.48 18.85 18.48
CA LYS A 76 -1.75 20.19 19.05
C LYS A 76 -0.72 21.24 18.64
N ASP A 77 0.49 20.80 18.32
CA ASP A 77 1.64 21.60 17.85
C ASP A 77 1.79 21.58 16.32
N ALA A 78 0.83 21.01 15.59
CA ALA A 78 0.85 21.02 14.14
C ALA A 78 0.76 22.46 13.59
N ASP A 79 1.34 22.65 12.40
CA ASP A 79 1.22 23.91 11.66
C ASP A 79 -0.27 24.31 11.55
N PRO A 80 -0.66 25.55 11.91
CA PRO A 80 -2.05 26.00 11.80
C PRO A 80 -2.58 25.98 10.36
N ASN A 81 -1.70 25.92 9.36
CA ASN A 81 -2.04 25.74 7.95
C ASN A 81 -2.10 24.27 7.53
N ARG A 82 -1.90 23.32 8.46
CA ARG A 82 -2.13 21.90 8.20
C ARG A 82 -3.62 21.68 8.00
N GLY A 83 -3.97 20.92 6.97
CA GLY A 83 -5.32 20.48 6.75
C GLY A 83 -5.91 19.73 7.95
N THR A 84 -7.20 19.93 8.20
CA THR A 84 -7.90 19.36 9.35
C THR A 84 -8.59 18.02 9.06
N GLY A 85 -8.46 17.53 7.82
CA GLY A 85 -8.98 16.22 7.42
C GLY A 85 -10.51 16.12 7.45
N CYS A 86 -11.02 14.90 7.57
CA CYS A 86 -12.47 14.66 7.69
C CYS A 86 -12.98 14.98 9.11
N VAL A 87 -12.14 14.78 10.11
CA VAL A 87 -12.50 14.86 11.55
C VAL A 87 -12.81 16.26 12.04
N SER A 88 -12.60 17.30 11.22
CA SER A 88 -13.02 18.67 11.54
C SER A 88 -14.52 18.86 11.47
N CYS A 89 -15.21 18.04 10.68
CA CYS A 89 -16.65 18.13 10.48
C CYS A 89 -17.36 16.82 10.81
N HIS A 90 -16.65 15.70 10.73
CA HIS A 90 -17.22 14.37 10.96
C HIS A 90 -16.71 13.74 12.25
N ASP A 91 -17.63 13.25 13.08
CA ASP A 91 -17.28 12.54 14.30
C ASP A 91 -17.13 11.04 14.01
N ILE A 92 -15.89 10.55 14.03
CA ILE A 92 -15.56 9.14 13.79
C ILE A 92 -15.99 8.23 14.95
N ALA A 93 -16.29 8.80 16.13
CA ALA A 93 -16.81 8.08 17.28
C ALA A 93 -18.33 7.93 17.21
N ASP A 94 -19.03 8.73 16.41
CA ASP A 94 -20.47 8.64 16.22
C ASP A 94 -20.82 7.72 15.04
N ALA A 95 -21.41 6.56 15.34
CA ALA A 95 -21.90 5.63 14.32
C ALA A 95 -23.07 6.20 13.48
N GLY A 96 -23.74 7.25 13.97
CA GLY A 96 -24.76 8.00 13.22
C GLY A 96 -24.18 8.90 12.14
N ASP A 97 -22.91 9.30 12.27
CA ASP A 97 -22.23 10.12 11.27
C ASP A 97 -21.65 9.25 10.15
N ARG A 98 -22.37 9.21 9.03
CA ARG A 98 -21.95 8.48 7.83
C ARG A 98 -20.58 8.93 7.31
N GLY A 99 -20.27 10.23 7.38
CA GLY A 99 -18.97 10.73 6.93
C GLY A 99 -17.85 10.33 7.89
N GLY A 100 -18.14 10.27 9.19
CA GLY A 100 -17.23 9.74 10.21
C GLY A 100 -16.91 8.27 9.98
N VAL A 101 -17.94 7.45 9.70
CA VAL A 101 -17.76 6.02 9.35
C VAL A 101 -16.92 5.84 8.09
N VAL A 102 -17.15 6.64 7.05
CA VAL A 102 -16.33 6.62 5.82
C VAL A 102 -14.90 7.02 6.11
N ALA A 103 -14.68 8.13 6.84
CA ALA A 103 -13.36 8.62 7.21
C ALA A 103 -12.53 7.57 7.96
N ALA A 104 -13.10 6.94 8.99
CA ALA A 104 -12.46 5.87 9.75
C ALA A 104 -12.12 4.66 8.88
N ALA A 105 -13.04 4.26 8.00
CA ALA A 105 -12.82 3.13 7.10
C ALA A 105 -11.70 3.39 6.08
N LEU A 106 -11.61 4.61 5.54
CA LEU A 106 -10.54 5.05 4.65
C LEU A 106 -9.19 5.04 5.37
N GLY A 107 -9.09 5.73 6.52
CA GLY A 107 -7.85 5.80 7.30
C GLY A 107 -7.31 4.41 7.67
N LYS A 108 -8.19 3.54 8.17
CA LYS A 108 -7.84 2.13 8.46
C LYS A 108 -7.41 1.38 7.20
N GLY A 109 -8.21 1.44 6.13
CA GLY A 109 -7.96 0.69 4.90
C GLY A 109 -6.63 1.02 4.24
N PHE A 110 -6.30 2.31 4.09
CA PHE A 110 -5.04 2.73 3.49
C PHE A 110 -3.82 2.35 4.35
N ARG A 111 -3.87 2.61 5.67
CA ARG A 111 -2.76 2.25 6.57
C ARG A 111 -2.52 0.74 6.62
N GLU A 112 -3.58 -0.07 6.68
CA GLU A 112 -3.44 -1.52 6.67
C GLU A 112 -2.87 -2.03 5.35
N THR A 113 -3.28 -1.44 4.22
CA THR A 113 -2.76 -1.82 2.90
C THR A 113 -1.28 -1.46 2.75
N ASP A 114 -0.89 -0.25 3.15
CA ASP A 114 0.51 0.18 3.14
C ASP A 114 1.38 -0.68 4.07
N ALA A 115 0.88 -1.00 5.27
CA ALA A 115 1.57 -1.88 6.19
C ALA A 115 1.77 -3.28 5.62
N LYS A 116 0.72 -3.89 5.08
CA LYS A 116 0.82 -5.21 4.41
C LYS A 116 1.84 -5.19 3.27
N LEU A 117 1.83 -4.15 2.44
CA LEU A 117 2.76 -4.02 1.31
C LEU A 117 4.21 -3.92 1.79
N ARG A 118 4.47 -3.10 2.81
CA ARG A 118 5.80 -2.93 3.42
C ARG A 118 6.28 -4.22 4.06
N ASP A 119 5.43 -4.90 4.82
CA ASP A 119 5.77 -6.14 5.51
C ASP A 119 6.02 -7.29 4.50
N ALA A 120 5.20 -7.38 3.44
CA ALA A 120 5.39 -8.34 2.37
C ALA A 120 6.69 -8.08 1.59
N LYS A 121 7.01 -6.81 1.33
CA LYS A 121 8.29 -6.43 0.72
C LYS A 121 9.48 -6.87 1.59
N ALA A 122 9.43 -6.61 2.89
CA ALA A 122 10.48 -7.04 3.82
C ALA A 122 10.63 -8.57 3.81
N ARG A 123 9.53 -9.31 3.73
CA ARG A 123 9.54 -10.77 3.63
C ARG A 123 10.14 -11.28 2.32
N VAL A 124 9.77 -10.69 1.18
CA VAL A 124 10.34 -11.03 -0.13
C VAL A 124 11.83 -10.76 -0.16
N ASP A 125 12.27 -9.62 0.38
CA ASP A 125 13.70 -9.26 0.43
C ASP A 125 14.50 -10.18 1.38
N ASP A 126 13.94 -10.59 2.52
CA ASP A 126 14.53 -11.61 3.41
C ASP A 126 14.77 -12.93 2.65
N VAL A 127 13.77 -13.39 1.90
CA VAL A 127 13.88 -14.64 1.14
C VAL A 127 14.88 -14.50 -0.01
N ALA A 128 14.93 -13.35 -0.68
CA ALA A 128 15.95 -13.04 -1.68
C ALA A 128 17.37 -13.14 -1.09
N SER A 129 17.58 -12.61 0.13
CA SER A 129 18.88 -12.63 0.82
C SER A 129 19.38 -14.05 1.11
N ARG A 130 18.47 -15.03 1.16
CA ARG A 130 18.76 -16.46 1.35
C ARG A 130 19.08 -17.19 0.04
N GLY A 131 19.18 -16.46 -1.08
CA GLY A 131 19.57 -16.99 -2.39
C GLY A 131 18.40 -17.44 -3.28
N PHE A 132 17.17 -17.15 -2.90
CA PHE A 132 16.00 -17.45 -3.73
C PHE A 132 15.82 -16.38 -4.83
N PHE A 133 15.46 -16.82 -6.03
CA PHE A 133 15.06 -15.92 -7.12
C PHE A 133 13.61 -15.49 -6.93
N VAL A 134 13.37 -14.18 -6.75
CA VAL A 134 12.06 -13.62 -6.34
C VAL A 134 11.54 -12.50 -7.27
N GLU A 135 11.96 -12.48 -8.53
CA GLU A 135 11.59 -11.39 -9.45
C GLU A 135 10.09 -11.35 -9.75
N ASP A 136 9.43 -12.51 -9.82
CA ASP A 136 7.97 -12.59 -10.01
C ASP A 136 7.24 -11.95 -8.82
N GLU A 137 7.65 -12.27 -7.60
CA GLU A 137 7.05 -11.72 -6.39
C GLU A 137 7.32 -10.21 -6.23
N ARG A 138 8.48 -9.73 -6.69
CA ARG A 138 8.77 -8.29 -6.76
C ARG A 138 7.86 -7.58 -7.75
N GLU A 139 7.56 -8.18 -8.90
CA GLU A 139 6.61 -7.63 -9.85
C GLU A 139 5.18 -7.62 -9.29
N SER A 140 4.74 -8.69 -8.62
CA SER A 140 3.45 -8.71 -7.91
C SER A 140 3.37 -7.59 -6.85
N LEU A 141 4.42 -7.38 -6.05
CA LEU A 141 4.45 -6.26 -5.10
C LEU A 141 4.47 -4.89 -5.80
N ALA A 142 5.11 -4.77 -6.96
CA ALA A 142 5.06 -3.55 -7.76
C ALA A 142 3.64 -3.28 -8.28
N GLN A 143 2.89 -4.32 -8.68
CA GLN A 143 1.48 -4.24 -9.06
C GLN A 143 0.61 -3.82 -7.87
N ALA A 144 0.80 -4.46 -6.70
CA ALA A 144 0.11 -4.09 -5.47
C ALA A 144 0.31 -2.60 -5.13
N ARG A 145 1.53 -2.10 -5.29
CA ARG A 145 1.86 -0.67 -5.07
C ARG A 145 1.16 0.24 -6.07
N ARG A 146 1.07 -0.15 -7.34
CA ARG A 146 0.36 0.62 -8.37
C ARG A 146 -1.12 0.76 -8.04
N GLU A 147 -1.78 -0.34 -7.64
CA GLU A 147 -3.19 -0.31 -7.20
C GLU A 147 -3.39 0.60 -5.98
N LEU A 148 -2.48 0.54 -4.99
CA LEU A 148 -2.54 1.43 -3.82
C LEU A 148 -2.40 2.91 -4.22
N VAL A 149 -1.46 3.25 -5.10
CA VAL A 149 -1.25 4.62 -5.59
C VAL A 149 -2.47 5.11 -6.38
N GLN A 150 -3.09 4.25 -7.19
CA GLN A 150 -4.31 4.57 -7.93
C GLN A 150 -5.54 4.72 -7.01
N ALA A 151 -5.55 4.08 -5.84
CA ALA A 151 -6.61 4.26 -4.86
C ALA A 151 -6.57 5.64 -4.19
N VAL A 152 -5.41 6.30 -4.11
CA VAL A 152 -5.25 7.61 -3.44
C VAL A 152 -6.17 8.69 -4.02
N PRO A 153 -6.18 8.99 -5.34
CA PRO A 153 -7.10 9.99 -5.89
C PRO A 153 -8.57 9.57 -5.75
N LEU A 154 -8.88 8.26 -5.74
CA LEU A 154 -10.25 7.80 -5.49
C LEU A 154 -10.76 8.20 -4.10
N ALA A 155 -9.88 8.41 -3.12
CA ALA A 155 -10.29 8.89 -1.80
C ALA A 155 -11.03 10.24 -1.87
N HIS A 156 -10.74 11.06 -2.88
CA HIS A 156 -11.41 12.36 -3.07
C HIS A 156 -12.84 12.25 -3.55
N THR A 157 -13.34 11.07 -3.98
CA THR A 157 -14.78 10.89 -4.23
C THR A 157 -15.59 10.72 -2.95
N ALA A 158 -14.92 10.36 -1.84
CA ALA A 158 -15.54 9.88 -0.60
C ALA A 158 -16.48 8.66 -0.81
N ASP A 159 -16.29 7.89 -1.88
CA ASP A 159 -17.05 6.68 -2.20
C ASP A 159 -16.33 5.42 -1.66
N LEU A 160 -16.72 5.01 -0.45
CA LEU A 160 -16.09 3.89 0.25
C LEU A 160 -16.06 2.58 -0.57
N PRO A 161 -17.16 2.11 -1.21
CA PRO A 161 -17.14 0.94 -2.08
C PRO A 161 -16.06 0.95 -3.18
N ALA A 162 -15.91 2.05 -3.91
CA ALA A 162 -14.92 2.16 -4.98
C ALA A 162 -13.48 2.08 -4.45
N ILE A 163 -13.22 2.78 -3.34
CA ILE A 163 -11.89 2.77 -2.69
C ILE A 163 -11.57 1.37 -2.16
N GLN A 164 -12.51 0.72 -1.49
CA GLN A 164 -12.33 -0.64 -0.98
C GLN A 164 -12.05 -1.65 -2.11
N LEU A 165 -12.65 -1.48 -3.28
CA LEU A 165 -12.36 -2.34 -4.42
C LEU A 165 -10.90 -2.21 -4.87
N ALA A 166 -10.37 -0.98 -4.97
CA ALA A 166 -8.98 -0.75 -5.33
C ALA A 166 -8.02 -1.30 -4.26
N LEU A 167 -8.31 -1.08 -2.97
CA LEU A 167 -7.50 -1.64 -1.88
C LEU A 167 -7.50 -3.18 -1.88
N ARG A 168 -8.64 -3.82 -2.20
CA ARG A 168 -8.71 -5.28 -2.33
C ARG A 168 -7.84 -5.81 -3.48
N ARG A 169 -7.78 -5.10 -4.61
CA ARG A 169 -6.87 -5.45 -5.72
C ARG A 169 -5.40 -5.35 -5.32
N SER A 170 -5.05 -4.32 -4.55
CA SER A 170 -3.71 -4.24 -3.96
C SER A 170 -3.41 -5.46 -3.06
N HIS A 171 -4.37 -5.86 -2.21
CA HIS A 171 -4.20 -7.03 -1.33
C HIS A 171 -4.03 -8.33 -2.11
N SER A 172 -4.78 -8.55 -3.21
CA SER A 172 -4.64 -9.79 -3.97
C SER A 172 -3.24 -9.97 -4.55
N PHE A 173 -2.58 -8.90 -4.99
CA PHE A 173 -1.20 -8.97 -5.48
C PHE A 173 -0.18 -9.15 -4.34
N VAL A 174 -0.45 -8.60 -3.16
CA VAL A 174 0.36 -8.90 -1.96
C VAL A 174 0.26 -10.38 -1.59
N ASP A 175 -0.96 -10.93 -1.58
CA ASP A 175 -1.22 -12.33 -1.26
C ASP A 175 -0.55 -13.25 -2.28
N GLU A 176 -0.63 -12.93 -3.58
CA GLU A 176 0.07 -13.64 -4.66
C GLU A 176 1.58 -13.70 -4.43
N ALA A 177 2.21 -12.57 -4.11
CA ALA A 177 3.65 -12.51 -3.83
C ALA A 177 4.03 -13.38 -2.62
N LEU A 178 3.23 -13.33 -1.54
CA LEU A 178 3.49 -14.12 -0.33
C LEU A 178 3.30 -15.62 -0.56
N VAL A 179 2.27 -16.02 -1.32
CA VAL A 179 2.06 -17.41 -1.71
C VAL A 179 3.22 -17.91 -2.59
N GLY A 180 3.70 -17.09 -3.54
CA GLY A 180 4.84 -17.42 -4.39
C GLY A 180 6.10 -17.70 -3.57
N VAL A 181 6.45 -16.78 -2.66
CA VAL A 181 7.59 -16.94 -1.75
C VAL A 181 7.47 -18.18 -0.87
N GLU A 182 6.32 -18.42 -0.25
CA GLU A 182 6.12 -19.59 0.61
C GLU A 182 6.21 -20.91 -0.19
N GLY A 183 5.70 -20.90 -1.42
CA GLY A 183 5.83 -22.00 -2.38
C GLY A 183 7.29 -22.34 -2.66
N LYS A 184 8.12 -21.34 -2.97
CA LYS A 184 9.57 -21.54 -3.21
C LYS A 184 10.30 -22.09 -1.98
N ILE A 185 10.00 -21.57 -0.80
CA ILE A 185 10.60 -22.05 0.45
C ILE A 185 10.23 -23.52 0.70
N ARG A 186 8.95 -23.86 0.51
CA ARG A 186 8.45 -25.22 0.67
C ARG A 186 9.12 -26.18 -0.31
N GLU A 187 9.20 -25.80 -1.57
CA GLU A 187 9.80 -26.65 -2.61
C GLU A 187 11.28 -26.93 -2.32
N GLU A 188 12.05 -25.92 -1.93
CA GLU A 188 13.47 -26.08 -1.56
C GLU A 188 13.63 -26.98 -0.33
N ARG A 189 12.77 -26.83 0.68
CA ARG A 189 12.76 -27.71 1.86
C ARG A 189 12.49 -29.16 1.47
N ASP A 190 11.46 -29.38 0.65
CA ASP A 190 11.04 -30.72 0.25
C ASP A 190 12.12 -31.39 -0.63
N ARG A 191 12.78 -30.64 -1.52
CA ARG A 191 13.96 -31.09 -2.29
C ARG A 191 15.12 -31.49 -1.38
N ARG A 192 15.43 -30.72 -0.33
CA ARG A 192 16.51 -31.06 0.63
C ARG A 192 16.20 -32.33 1.40
N ILE A 193 14.95 -32.51 1.84
CA ILE A 193 14.51 -33.72 2.57
C ILE A 193 14.62 -34.95 1.66
N LEU A 194 14.07 -34.87 0.44
CA LEU A 194 14.08 -35.99 -0.50
C LEU A 194 15.51 -36.32 -0.97
N GLY A 195 16.34 -35.31 -1.21
CA GLY A 195 17.75 -35.50 -1.56
C GLY A 195 18.55 -36.16 -0.43
N SER A 196 18.35 -35.72 0.82
CA SER A 196 19.00 -36.32 1.99
C SER A 196 18.57 -37.77 2.22
N PHE A 197 17.28 -38.06 2.05
CA PHE A 197 16.74 -39.42 2.14
C PHE A 197 17.32 -40.32 1.03
N GLY A 198 17.35 -39.84 -0.21
CA GLY A 198 17.97 -40.56 -1.34
C GLY A 198 19.45 -40.86 -1.11
N ALA A 199 20.21 -39.89 -0.60
CA ALA A 199 21.63 -40.07 -0.26
C ALA A 199 21.83 -41.13 0.84
N LEU A 200 20.99 -41.13 1.89
CA LEU A 200 21.02 -42.13 2.95
C LEU A 200 20.75 -43.55 2.39
N VAL A 201 19.73 -43.70 1.56
CA VAL A 201 19.39 -44.99 0.94
C VAL A 201 20.55 -45.51 0.09
N LEU A 202 21.15 -44.66 -0.75
CA LEU A 202 22.32 -45.03 -1.56
C LEU A 202 23.52 -45.41 -0.68
N PHE A 203 23.75 -44.70 0.43
CA PHE A 203 24.82 -45.01 1.37
C PHE A 203 24.61 -46.38 2.03
N VAL A 204 23.39 -46.70 2.46
CA VAL A 204 23.05 -48.01 3.04
C VAL A 204 23.22 -49.14 2.01
N ILE A 205 22.78 -48.93 0.77
CA ILE A 205 22.95 -49.90 -0.32
C ILE A 205 24.45 -50.14 -0.60
N ALA A 206 25.24 -49.07 -0.73
CA ALA A 206 26.67 -49.17 -0.95
C ALA A 206 27.39 -49.90 0.21
N GLY A 207 27.02 -49.58 1.45
CA GLY A 207 27.51 -50.28 2.65
C GLY A 207 27.15 -51.77 2.65
N PHE A 208 25.92 -52.12 2.30
CA PHE A 208 25.47 -53.51 2.18
C PHE A 208 26.24 -54.26 1.08
N LEU A 209 26.42 -53.66 -0.10
CA LEU A 209 27.18 -54.25 -1.20
C LEU A 209 28.66 -54.44 -0.84
N ALA A 210 29.26 -53.49 -0.14
CA ALA A 210 30.64 -53.59 0.36
C ALA A 210 30.79 -54.72 1.39
N LEU A 211 29.84 -54.85 2.33
CA LEU A 211 29.79 -55.96 3.30
C LEU A 211 29.63 -57.32 2.61
N ARG A 212 28.77 -57.40 1.58
CA ARG A 212 28.59 -58.64 0.80
C ARG A 212 29.84 -59.03 0.02
N ARG A 213 30.56 -58.07 -0.57
CA ARG A 213 31.84 -58.33 -1.26
C ARG A 213 32.97 -58.77 -0.34
N ARG A 214 32.93 -58.36 0.94
CA ARG A 214 33.93 -58.74 1.95
C ARG A 214 33.67 -60.10 2.61
N ARG A 215 32.52 -60.72 2.40
CA ARG A 215 32.28 -62.10 2.85
C ARG A 215 33.05 -63.06 1.91
N PRO A 216 34.11 -63.74 2.38
CA PRO A 216 34.77 -64.76 1.57
C PRO A 216 33.76 -65.85 1.21
N ALA A 217 33.91 -66.43 0.01
CA ALA A 217 33.14 -67.60 -0.38
C ALA A 217 33.32 -68.66 0.71
N ALA A 218 32.24 -68.98 1.43
CA ALA A 218 32.23 -70.16 2.29
C ALA A 218 32.54 -71.34 1.35
N GLY A 219 33.72 -71.93 1.55
CA GLY A 219 34.25 -72.98 0.71
C GLY A 219 33.24 -74.10 0.58
N THR A 220 33.02 -74.51 -0.66
CA THR A 220 32.47 -75.82 -1.01
C THR A 220 33.40 -76.89 -0.45
N ALA A 221 32.92 -77.66 0.51
CA ALA A 221 33.41 -78.98 0.88
C ALA A 221 32.21 -79.83 1.31
#